data_AF-A0A7S4P638-F1
#
_entry.id   AF-A0A7S4P638-F1
#
_cell.length_a   1.000
_cell.length_b   1.000
_cell.length_c   1.000
_cell.angle_alpha   90.00
_cell.angle_beta   90.00
_cell.angle_gamma   90.00
#
_symmetry.space_group_name_H-M   'P 1'
#
loop_
_entity.id
_entity.type
_entity.pdbx_description
1 polymer ?
#
loop_
_entity_poly.entity_id
_entity_poly.type
_entity_poly.pdbx_seq_one_letter_code
_entity_poly.pdbx_strand_id
1 'polypeptide(L)'
;SYTPQICATFGGIPMEGPVSWTYIEGIINTLTSDGRMRVFRTDIDINITKIFVEILEGEREYLEKLQFFIEGFHKPIISMLNDKKLEIVSSTSIFANAKVILQANRIFLENLEKTISDFCLVWPSTPLIANIFMGMKEIMLAYKEYAHSYPAALATLEKLMKKSQKFNGMITKKSSDSNFFEILSSPNVRILTYANKMESLKQIVPPPHPDAPMLDEILHFLNEQKEVVKKVTKLGNDQSVTDSFRICQLLDPKPEGLVQPGRTLLKEGQVYEFTKGKLKERYFYLFSDCLVIALPVKKSKNKFLDLIHLKNASIDPREDYSSWEFPKEALDKIEGIFQFHSSTFSCVYFADNLETKREWVRTFNSVFESI
;
A
#
# COMPACT_ATOMS: atom_id res chain seq x y z
N SER A 1 -9.74 13.95 -18.33
CA SER A 1 -10.12 14.60 -17.06
C SER A 1 -11.57 14.27 -16.79
N TYR A 2 -11.81 13.21 -16.02
CA TYR A 2 -13.17 12.88 -15.56
C TYR A 2 -13.36 13.61 -14.24
N THR A 3 -14.08 14.73 -14.26
CA THR A 3 -14.58 15.37 -13.03
C THR A 3 -16.02 14.94 -12.87
N PRO A 4 -16.32 13.93 -12.03
CA PRO A 4 -17.70 13.64 -11.70
C PRO A 4 -18.22 14.82 -10.89
N GLN A 5 -19.09 15.64 -11.50
CA GLN A 5 -19.93 16.58 -10.78
C GLN A 5 -20.95 15.76 -10.00
N ILE A 6 -20.62 15.40 -8.76
CA ILE A 6 -21.59 14.83 -7.84
C ILE A 6 -22.51 15.99 -7.43
N CYS A 7 -23.58 16.23 -8.19
CA CYS A 7 -24.67 17.10 -7.79
C CYS A 7 -25.48 16.44 -6.67
N ALA A 8 -24.86 16.28 -5.50
CA ALA A 8 -25.53 15.86 -4.27
C ALA A 8 -25.55 17.03 -3.28
N THR A 9 -26.54 17.04 -2.39
CA THR A 9 -26.50 17.90 -1.20
C THR A 9 -26.22 17.01 0.01
N PHE A 10 -25.41 17.46 0.97
CA PHE A 10 -25.23 16.80 2.27
C PHE A 10 -25.84 17.68 3.35
N GLY A 11 -26.94 17.24 3.96
CA GLY A 11 -27.67 18.05 4.94
C GLY A 11 -28.14 19.41 4.39
N GLY A 12 -28.41 19.49 3.08
CA GLY A 12 -28.81 20.72 2.39
C GLY A 12 -27.66 21.61 1.89
N ILE A 13 -26.39 21.21 2.09
CA ILE A 13 -25.21 21.92 1.56
C ILE A 13 -24.84 21.31 0.20
N PRO A 14 -24.76 22.10 -0.89
CA PRO A 14 -24.31 21.63 -2.20
C PRO A 14 -22.89 21.05 -2.13
N MET A 15 -22.70 19.87 -2.69
CA MET A 15 -21.36 19.31 -2.89
C MET A 15 -20.69 19.99 -4.09
N GLU A 16 -19.65 20.78 -3.83
CA GLU A 16 -18.82 21.42 -4.86
C GLU A 16 -17.43 20.77 -4.87
N GLY A 17 -17.12 20.01 -5.92
CA GLY A 17 -15.82 19.38 -6.13
C GLY A 17 -15.74 17.89 -5.77
N PRO A 18 -14.55 17.27 -5.91
CA PRO A 18 -14.36 15.85 -5.62
C PRO A 18 -14.50 15.58 -4.12
N VAL A 19 -15.36 14.62 -3.77
CA VAL A 19 -15.64 14.27 -2.38
C VAL A 19 -14.38 13.69 -1.72
N SER A 20 -13.82 14.43 -0.78
CA SER A 20 -12.66 14.06 0.05
C SER A 20 -13.02 13.98 1.53
N TRP A 21 -12.17 13.34 2.34
CA TRP A 21 -12.44 13.28 3.79
C TRP A 21 -12.45 14.68 4.41
N THR A 22 -11.48 15.52 4.07
CA THR A 22 -11.40 16.90 4.54
C THR A 22 -12.66 17.70 4.20
N TYR A 23 -13.21 17.46 3.01
CA TYR A 23 -14.45 18.09 2.57
C TYR A 23 -15.66 17.62 3.40
N ILE A 24 -15.80 16.31 3.60
CA ILE A 24 -16.86 15.72 4.43
C ILE A 24 -16.74 16.17 5.89
N GLU A 25 -15.52 16.19 6.44
CA GLU A 25 -15.24 16.64 7.79
C GLU A 25 -15.60 18.12 7.97
N GLY A 26 -15.28 18.97 6.98
CA GLY A 26 -15.72 20.36 6.93
C GLY A 26 -17.24 20.50 7.00
N ILE A 27 -17.97 19.73 6.18
CA ILE A 27 -19.43 19.72 6.19
C ILE A 27 -19.98 19.22 7.54
N ILE A 28 -19.41 18.15 8.10
CA ILE A 28 -19.78 17.61 9.41
C ILE A 28 -19.62 18.70 10.49
N ASN A 29 -18.50 19.40 10.49
CA ASN A 29 -18.23 20.47 11.44
C ASN A 29 -19.24 21.62 11.29
N THR A 30 -19.52 22.07 10.06
CA THR A 30 -20.51 23.13 9.78
C THR A 30 -21.92 22.76 10.24
N LEU A 31 -22.39 21.55 9.93
CA LEU A 31 -23.73 21.13 10.33
C LEU A 31 -23.83 20.94 11.86
N THR A 32 -22.74 20.54 12.51
CA THR A 32 -22.67 20.42 13.98
C THR A 32 -22.70 21.80 14.62
N SER A 33 -21.95 22.78 14.11
CA SER A 33 -21.95 24.16 14.61
C SER A 33 -23.30 24.85 14.42
N ASP A 34 -24.00 24.57 13.31
CA ASP A 34 -25.31 25.13 13.01
C ASP A 34 -26.45 24.50 13.83
N GLY A 35 -26.17 23.49 14.67
CA GLY A 35 -27.18 22.74 15.42
C GLY A 35 -28.14 21.92 14.54
N ARG A 36 -27.90 21.88 13.22
CA ARG A 36 -28.65 21.06 12.25
C ARG A 36 -28.24 19.59 12.32
N MET A 37 -27.02 19.31 12.78
CA MET A 37 -26.65 18.01 13.33
C MET A 37 -26.65 18.08 14.84
N ARG A 38 -27.70 17.54 15.46
CA ARG A 38 -27.57 17.00 16.81
C ARG A 38 -26.68 15.75 16.71
N VAL A 39 -25.82 15.56 17.71
CA VAL A 39 -24.88 14.43 17.85
C VAL A 39 -25.60 13.09 17.66
N PHE A 40 -25.69 12.60 16.42
CA PHE A 40 -26.35 11.33 16.07
C PHE A 40 -25.44 10.39 15.28
N ARG A 41 -24.24 10.83 14.89
CA ARG A 41 -23.21 9.89 14.47
C ARG A 41 -22.48 9.40 15.71
N THR A 42 -22.53 8.11 15.93
CA THR A 42 -21.61 7.45 16.83
C THR A 42 -20.19 7.56 16.25
N ASP A 43 -19.17 7.43 17.10
CA ASP A 43 -17.78 7.32 16.61
C ASP A 43 -17.64 6.20 15.57
N ILE A 44 -18.47 5.16 15.66
CA ILE A 44 -18.55 4.06 14.70
C ILE A 44 -18.94 4.57 13.31
N ASP A 45 -20.01 5.36 13.18
CA ASP A 45 -20.49 5.87 11.89
C ASP A 45 -19.47 6.79 11.20
N ILE A 46 -18.77 7.60 12.01
CA ILE A 46 -17.67 8.46 11.55
C ILE A 46 -16.54 7.60 11.00
N ASN A 47 -16.12 6.57 11.73
CA ASN A 47 -15.02 5.69 11.32
C ASN A 47 -15.39 4.85 10.07
N ILE A 48 -16.63 4.36 9.96
CA ILE A 48 -17.13 3.67 8.75
C ILE A 48 -17.08 4.62 7.55
N THR A 49 -17.56 5.85 7.71
CA THR A 49 -17.54 6.86 6.65
C THR A 49 -16.11 7.20 6.23
N LYS A 50 -15.19 7.32 7.18
CA LYS A 50 -13.77 7.55 6.90
C LYS A 50 -13.19 6.43 6.03
N ILE A 51 -13.44 5.17 6.39
CA ILE A 51 -13.00 4.01 5.59
C ILE A 51 -13.58 4.07 4.17
N PHE A 52 -14.87 4.36 4.05
CA PHE A 52 -15.53 4.45 2.74
C PHE A 52 -14.89 5.51 1.84
N VAL A 53 -14.62 6.71 2.39
CA VAL A 53 -13.99 7.80 1.65
C VAL A 53 -12.55 7.45 1.25
N GLU A 54 -11.78 6.82 2.15
CA GLU A 54 -10.44 6.34 1.83
C GLU A 54 -10.45 5.28 0.70
N ILE A 55 -11.47 4.43 0.64
CA ILE A 55 -11.65 3.48 -0.47
C ILE A 55 -11.94 4.22 -1.76
N LEU A 56 -12.88 5.18 -1.76
CA LEU A 56 -13.28 5.97 -2.92
C LEU A 56 -12.12 6.79 -3.49
N GLU A 57 -11.42 7.56 -2.65
CA GLU A 57 -10.25 8.35 -3.07
C GLU A 57 -9.14 7.43 -3.61
N GLY A 58 -8.86 6.34 -2.91
CA GLY A 58 -7.89 5.36 -3.35
C GLY A 58 -8.28 4.68 -4.69
N GLU A 59 -9.57 4.55 -4.98
CA GLU A 59 -10.05 3.96 -6.23
C GLU A 59 -9.87 4.92 -7.41
N ARG A 60 -10.13 6.21 -7.19
CA ARG A 60 -9.84 7.25 -8.18
C ARG A 60 -8.36 7.30 -8.54
N GLU A 61 -7.47 7.35 -7.53
CA GLU A 61 -6.02 7.34 -7.75
C GLU A 61 -5.58 6.06 -8.49
N TYR A 62 -6.12 4.91 -8.09
CA TYR A 62 -5.80 3.62 -8.70
C TYR A 62 -6.18 3.57 -10.19
N LEU A 63 -7.40 4.02 -10.54
CA LEU A 63 -7.87 3.99 -11.92
C LEU A 63 -7.12 4.97 -12.83
N GLU A 64 -6.79 6.16 -12.32
CA GLU A 64 -5.96 7.12 -13.06
C GLU A 64 -4.58 6.52 -13.38
N LYS A 65 -3.94 5.89 -12.38
CA LYS A 65 -2.66 5.19 -12.56
C LYS A 65 -2.77 4.05 -13.56
N LEU A 66 -3.80 3.21 -13.45
CA LEU A 66 -4.00 2.06 -14.34
C LEU A 66 -4.35 2.49 -15.78
N GLN A 67 -5.07 3.59 -15.95
CA GLN A 67 -5.31 4.18 -17.26
C GLN A 67 -4.02 4.71 -17.87
N PHE A 68 -3.22 5.44 -17.08
CA PHE A 68 -1.89 5.90 -17.52
C PHE A 68 -0.97 4.73 -17.86
N PHE A 69 -1.05 3.61 -17.14
CA PHE A 69 -0.35 2.37 -17.45
C PHE A 69 -0.67 1.87 -18.86
N ILE A 70 -1.96 1.73 -19.13
CA ILE A 70 -2.47 1.16 -20.38
C ILE A 70 -2.23 2.11 -21.56
N GLU A 71 -2.43 3.41 -21.40
CA GLU A 71 -2.30 4.36 -22.51
C GLU A 71 -0.85 4.81 -22.70
N GLY A 72 -0.16 5.04 -21.60
CA GLY A 72 1.17 5.65 -21.55
C GLY A 72 2.32 4.66 -21.71
N PHE A 73 2.16 3.38 -21.34
CA PHE A 73 3.25 2.39 -21.44
C PHE A 73 3.03 1.32 -22.50
N HIS A 74 1.79 0.92 -22.76
CA HIS A 74 1.48 -0.05 -23.81
C HIS A 74 1.99 0.40 -25.17
N LYS A 75 1.54 1.56 -25.65
CA LYS A 75 1.91 2.05 -26.99
C LYS A 75 3.43 2.19 -27.17
N PRO A 76 4.19 2.80 -26.23
CA PRO A 76 5.64 2.90 -26.38
C PRO A 76 6.38 1.57 -26.34
N ILE A 77 6.00 0.65 -25.43
CA ILE A 77 6.64 -0.67 -25.32
C ILE A 77 6.43 -1.47 -26.61
N ILE A 78 5.22 -1.46 -27.15
CA ILE A 78 4.87 -2.11 -28.42
C ILE A 78 5.61 -1.49 -29.60
N SER A 79 5.67 -0.15 -29.70
CA SER A 79 6.35 0.53 -30.80
C SER A 79 7.87 0.23 -30.91
N MET A 80 8.49 -0.24 -29.83
CA MET A 80 9.91 -0.62 -29.82
C MET A 80 10.17 -2.08 -30.17
N LEU A 81 9.12 -2.90 -30.23
CA LEU A 81 9.22 -4.30 -30.61
C LEU A 81 9.16 -4.37 -32.15
N ASN A 82 10.32 -4.53 -32.79
CA ASN A 82 10.45 -4.62 -34.25
C ASN A 82 9.91 -5.94 -34.85
N ASP A 83 9.44 -6.87 -34.02
CA ASP A 83 8.95 -8.18 -34.40
C ASP A 83 7.51 -8.33 -33.93
N LYS A 84 6.58 -8.49 -34.88
CA LYS A 84 5.13 -8.61 -34.62
C LYS A 84 4.77 -9.78 -33.70
N LYS A 85 5.54 -10.88 -33.72
CA LYS A 85 5.31 -12.03 -32.84
C LYS A 85 5.76 -11.72 -31.42
N LEU A 86 6.90 -11.06 -31.25
CA LEU A 86 7.36 -10.57 -29.95
C LEU A 86 6.44 -9.45 -29.42
N GLU A 87 5.89 -8.61 -30.30
CA GLU A 87 4.91 -7.57 -29.99
C GLU A 87 3.64 -8.17 -29.37
N ILE A 88 3.04 -9.16 -30.02
CA ILE A 88 1.82 -9.82 -29.52
C ILE A 88 2.09 -10.55 -28.20
N VAL A 89 3.19 -11.31 -28.12
CA VAL A 89 3.54 -12.07 -26.91
C VAL A 89 3.85 -11.14 -25.74
N SER A 90 4.61 -10.07 -25.96
CA SER A 90 4.96 -9.12 -24.91
C SER A 90 3.77 -8.24 -24.52
N SER A 91 2.92 -7.84 -25.46
CA SER A 91 1.66 -7.14 -25.19
C SER A 91 0.78 -7.95 -24.24
N THR A 92 0.56 -9.22 -24.58
CA THR A 92 -0.31 -10.12 -23.83
C THR A 92 0.31 -10.51 -22.50
N SER A 93 1.63 -10.74 -22.47
CA SER A 93 2.33 -11.15 -21.25
C SER A 93 2.56 -10.00 -20.27
N ILE A 94 2.94 -8.79 -20.73
CA ILE A 94 3.32 -7.67 -19.84
C ILE A 94 2.09 -6.98 -19.25
N PHE A 95 1.03 -6.84 -20.06
CA PHE A 95 -0.16 -6.11 -19.65
C PHE A 95 -1.29 -7.02 -19.18
N ALA A 96 -1.16 -8.34 -19.39
CA ALA A 96 -2.13 -9.35 -18.98
C ALA A 96 -3.57 -8.90 -19.30
N ASN A 97 -4.48 -9.08 -18.34
CA ASN A 97 -5.85 -8.61 -18.40
C ASN A 97 -6.06 -7.24 -17.70
N ALA A 98 -5.03 -6.38 -17.59
CA ALA A 98 -5.13 -5.08 -16.91
C ALA A 98 -6.25 -4.18 -17.47
N LYS A 99 -6.55 -4.26 -18.77
CA LYS A 99 -7.68 -3.54 -19.39
C LYS A 99 -9.03 -4.00 -18.87
N VAL A 100 -9.18 -5.30 -18.62
CA VAL A 100 -10.40 -5.88 -18.04
C VAL A 100 -10.56 -5.36 -16.62
N ILE A 101 -9.49 -5.38 -15.83
CA ILE A 101 -9.46 -4.82 -14.47
C ILE A 101 -9.84 -3.32 -14.48
N LEU A 102 -9.26 -2.52 -15.39
CA LEU A 102 -9.62 -1.09 -15.51
C LEU A 102 -11.13 -0.89 -15.75
N GLN A 103 -11.73 -1.63 -16.68
CA GLN A 103 -13.16 -1.49 -17.00
C GLN A 103 -14.05 -1.92 -15.82
N ALA A 104 -13.70 -3.05 -15.22
CA ALA A 104 -14.30 -3.58 -14.01
C ALA A 104 -14.32 -2.56 -12.86
N ASN A 105 -13.16 -1.98 -12.56
CA ASN A 105 -13.00 -1.03 -11.47
C ASN A 105 -13.68 0.32 -11.75
N ARG A 106 -13.90 0.71 -13.01
CA ARG A 106 -14.73 1.89 -13.33
C ARG A 106 -16.18 1.70 -12.87
N ILE A 107 -16.75 0.53 -13.11
CA ILE A 107 -18.10 0.19 -12.62
C ILE A 107 -18.12 0.20 -11.09
N PHE A 108 -17.07 -0.31 -10.44
CA PHE A 108 -16.94 -0.22 -8.99
C PHE A 108 -16.91 1.24 -8.49
N LEU A 109 -16.09 2.08 -9.11
CA LEU A 109 -15.99 3.50 -8.78
C LEU A 109 -17.34 4.19 -8.95
N GLU A 110 -18.06 3.95 -10.05
CA GLU A 110 -19.41 4.50 -10.28
C GLU A 110 -20.37 4.08 -9.15
N ASN A 111 -20.32 2.84 -8.69
CA ASN A 111 -21.12 2.37 -7.56
C ASN A 111 -20.72 3.05 -6.23
N LEU A 112 -19.42 3.28 -5.99
CA LEU A 112 -18.95 4.04 -4.83
C LEU A 112 -19.41 5.50 -4.90
N GLU A 113 -19.31 6.13 -6.07
CA GLU A 113 -19.73 7.52 -6.29
C GLU A 113 -21.24 7.71 -6.20
N LYS A 114 -22.01 6.72 -6.66
CA LYS A 114 -23.44 6.70 -6.44
C LYS A 114 -23.77 6.53 -4.96
N THR A 115 -23.10 5.60 -4.28
CA THR A 115 -23.36 5.36 -2.85
C THR A 115 -23.03 6.58 -2.00
N ILE A 116 -21.94 7.29 -2.29
CA ILE A 116 -21.64 8.53 -1.57
C ILE A 116 -22.72 9.57 -1.83
N SER A 117 -23.17 9.73 -3.08
CA SER A 117 -24.25 10.65 -3.45
C SER A 117 -25.55 10.34 -2.69
N ASP A 118 -26.03 9.10 -2.76
CA ASP A 118 -27.29 8.67 -2.13
C ASP A 118 -27.25 8.80 -0.60
N PHE A 119 -26.12 8.42 0.01
CA PHE A 119 -25.88 8.58 1.45
C PHE A 119 -25.89 10.05 1.89
N CYS A 120 -25.36 10.94 1.07
CA CYS A 120 -25.38 12.37 1.35
C CYS A 120 -26.80 12.96 1.28
N LEU A 121 -27.65 12.41 0.41
CA LEU A 121 -29.02 12.86 0.18
C LEU A 121 -30.02 12.41 1.25
N VAL A 122 -29.77 11.27 1.93
CA VAL A 122 -30.70 10.70 2.92
C VAL A 122 -30.01 10.48 4.27
N TRP A 123 -30.09 11.49 5.13
CA TRP A 123 -29.68 11.41 6.53
C TRP A 123 -30.77 10.70 7.36
N PRO A 124 -30.46 9.79 8.31
CA PRO A 124 -29.15 9.34 8.83
C PRO A 124 -28.72 7.95 8.32
N SER A 125 -28.33 7.83 7.04
CA SER A 125 -27.84 6.53 6.52
C SER A 125 -26.35 6.31 6.87
N THR A 126 -25.87 5.07 6.92
CA THR A 126 -24.44 4.64 6.87
C THR A 126 -24.16 3.96 5.53
N PRO A 127 -22.97 4.11 4.91
CA PRO A 127 -22.71 3.40 3.66
C PRO A 127 -22.59 1.90 3.95
N LEU A 128 -23.31 1.08 3.18
CA LEU A 128 -23.23 -0.37 3.23
C LEU A 128 -22.07 -0.86 2.36
N ILE A 129 -20.85 -0.67 2.86
CA ILE A 129 -19.60 -0.90 2.11
C ILE A 129 -19.49 -2.37 1.72
N ALA A 130 -19.80 -3.30 2.64
CA ALA A 130 -19.69 -4.73 2.36
C ALA A 130 -20.59 -5.15 1.19
N ASN A 131 -21.81 -4.61 1.12
CA ASN A 131 -22.75 -4.86 0.01
C ASN A 131 -22.19 -4.42 -1.35
N ILE A 132 -21.49 -3.27 -1.41
CA ILE A 132 -20.87 -2.80 -2.67
C ILE A 132 -19.80 -3.79 -3.13
N PHE A 133 -18.95 -4.26 -2.20
CA PHE A 133 -17.92 -5.24 -2.51
C PHE A 133 -18.49 -6.61 -2.92
N MET A 134 -19.61 -7.01 -2.32
CA MET A 134 -20.32 -8.24 -2.70
C MET A 134 -20.74 -8.21 -4.17
N GLY A 135 -21.26 -7.08 -4.66
CA GLY A 135 -21.60 -6.88 -6.08
C GLY A 135 -20.40 -6.94 -7.03
N MET A 136 -19.17 -6.88 -6.52
CA MET A 136 -17.94 -6.90 -7.31
C MET A 136 -17.20 -8.24 -7.25
N LYS A 137 -17.69 -9.25 -6.52
CA LYS A 137 -16.99 -10.53 -6.30
C LYS A 137 -16.55 -11.21 -7.61
N GLU A 138 -17.48 -11.35 -8.56
CA GLU A 138 -17.19 -12.02 -9.84
C GLU A 138 -16.13 -11.26 -10.63
N ILE A 139 -16.21 -9.94 -10.61
CA ILE A 139 -15.27 -9.06 -11.28
C ILE A 139 -13.87 -9.14 -10.65
N MET A 140 -13.79 -9.30 -9.33
CA MET A 140 -12.52 -9.46 -8.61
C MET A 140 -11.77 -10.74 -9.00
N LEU A 141 -12.41 -11.72 -9.65
CA LEU A 141 -11.73 -12.89 -10.21
C LEU A 141 -10.73 -12.52 -11.32
N ALA A 142 -10.90 -11.37 -11.99
CA ALA A 142 -9.92 -10.88 -12.96
C ALA A 142 -8.54 -10.62 -12.32
N TYR A 143 -8.50 -10.26 -11.03
CA TYR A 143 -7.23 -10.05 -10.32
C TYR A 143 -6.43 -11.36 -10.15
N LYS A 144 -7.11 -12.50 -10.04
CA LYS A 144 -6.45 -13.81 -9.98
C LYS A 144 -5.69 -14.11 -11.27
N GLU A 145 -6.32 -13.87 -12.42
CA GLU A 145 -5.67 -14.05 -13.72
C GLU A 145 -4.48 -13.09 -13.90
N TYR A 146 -4.61 -11.85 -13.45
CA TYR A 146 -3.50 -10.89 -13.43
C TYR A 146 -2.34 -11.40 -12.56
N ALA A 147 -2.63 -11.84 -11.34
CA ALA A 147 -1.64 -12.38 -10.42
C ALA A 147 -0.87 -13.54 -11.05
N HIS A 148 -1.57 -14.48 -11.70
CA HIS A 148 -0.97 -15.61 -12.43
C HIS A 148 -0.05 -15.18 -13.59
N SER A 149 -0.39 -14.10 -14.28
CA SER A 149 0.38 -13.60 -15.43
C SER A 149 1.55 -12.70 -15.03
N TYR A 150 1.51 -12.11 -13.83
CA TYR A 150 2.46 -11.10 -13.36
C TYR A 150 3.93 -11.60 -13.33
N PRO A 151 4.26 -12.81 -12.85
CA PRO A 151 5.64 -13.30 -12.91
C PRO A 151 6.19 -13.41 -14.34
N ALA A 152 5.36 -13.89 -15.26
CA ALA A 152 5.73 -13.99 -16.68
C ALA A 152 5.94 -12.60 -17.31
N ALA A 153 5.15 -11.60 -16.89
CA ALA A 153 5.32 -10.20 -17.27
C ALA A 153 6.70 -9.67 -16.89
N LEU A 154 7.10 -9.85 -15.62
CA LEU A 154 8.40 -9.41 -15.11
C LEU A 154 9.56 -10.12 -15.79
N ALA A 155 9.49 -11.46 -15.91
CA ALA A 155 10.53 -12.24 -16.61
C ALA A 155 10.70 -11.82 -18.08
N THR A 156 9.59 -11.45 -18.75
CA THR A 156 9.64 -10.94 -20.12
C THR A 156 10.28 -9.55 -20.18
N LEU A 157 9.93 -8.65 -19.26
CA LEU A 157 10.55 -7.33 -19.15
C LEU A 157 12.05 -7.43 -18.92
N GLU A 158 12.50 -8.27 -17.98
CA GLU A 158 13.92 -8.48 -17.72
C GLU A 158 14.69 -8.98 -18.95
N LYS A 159 14.13 -9.96 -19.67
CA LYS A 159 14.74 -10.49 -20.90
C LYS A 159 14.88 -9.40 -21.97
N LEU A 160 13.85 -8.55 -22.13
CA LEU A 160 13.88 -7.44 -23.09
C LEU A 160 14.88 -6.36 -22.68
N MET A 161 14.96 -6.03 -21.38
CA MET A 161 15.94 -5.08 -20.84
C MET A 161 17.38 -5.57 -21.05
N LYS A 162 17.65 -6.87 -20.84
CA LYS A 162 18.96 -7.48 -21.10
C LYS A 162 19.32 -7.49 -22.59
N LYS A 163 18.34 -7.70 -23.47
CA LYS A 163 18.56 -7.79 -24.92
C LYS A 163 18.79 -6.43 -25.60
N SER A 164 18.22 -5.34 -25.07
CA SER A 164 18.26 -4.03 -25.70
C SER A 164 18.56 -2.92 -24.70
N GLN A 165 19.74 -2.31 -24.81
CA GLN A 165 20.12 -1.17 -23.99
C GLN A 165 19.18 0.03 -24.17
N LYS A 166 18.64 0.22 -25.39
CA LYS A 166 17.64 1.25 -25.68
C LYS A 166 16.33 1.00 -24.92
N PHE A 167 15.88 -0.25 -24.88
CA PHE A 167 14.69 -0.66 -24.12
C PHE A 167 14.92 -0.51 -22.62
N ASN A 168 16.08 -0.97 -22.13
CA ASN A 168 16.49 -0.81 -20.74
C ASN A 168 16.47 0.67 -20.31
N GLY A 169 17.13 1.55 -21.06
CA GLY A 169 17.16 2.98 -20.76
C GLY A 169 15.76 3.62 -20.72
N MET A 170 14.85 3.20 -21.59
CA MET A 170 13.46 3.65 -21.55
C MET A 170 12.73 3.17 -20.29
N ILE A 171 12.79 1.87 -19.98
CA ILE A 171 12.10 1.31 -18.80
C ILE A 171 12.67 1.90 -17.51
N THR A 172 13.99 2.05 -17.40
CA THR A 172 14.63 2.70 -16.25
C THR A 172 14.17 4.14 -16.11
N LYS A 173 14.18 4.92 -17.20
CA LYS A 173 13.67 6.30 -17.19
C LYS A 173 12.21 6.35 -16.76
N LYS A 174 11.37 5.50 -17.34
CA LYS A 174 9.94 5.39 -17.01
C LYS A 174 9.66 4.90 -15.59
N SER A 175 10.56 4.10 -15.01
CA SER A 175 10.49 3.67 -13.62
C SER A 175 10.80 4.81 -12.67
N SER A 176 11.76 5.68 -13.02
CA SER A 176 12.11 6.88 -12.26
C SER A 176 11.06 7.98 -12.41
N ASP A 177 10.59 8.25 -13.63
CA ASP A 177 9.72 9.40 -13.93
C ASP A 177 8.24 9.11 -13.64
N SER A 178 7.85 7.84 -13.62
CA SER A 178 6.42 7.46 -13.61
C SER A 178 6.14 6.15 -12.88
N ASN A 179 7.07 5.70 -12.02
CA ASN A 179 6.91 4.53 -11.16
C ASN A 179 6.39 3.27 -11.88
N PHE A 180 6.91 2.97 -13.08
CA PHE A 180 6.43 1.86 -13.92
C PHE A 180 6.18 0.53 -13.16
N PHE A 181 7.14 0.07 -12.35
CA PHE A 181 7.01 -1.18 -11.59
C PHE A 181 6.01 -1.08 -10.43
N GLU A 182 5.84 0.11 -9.84
CA GLU A 182 4.74 0.41 -8.91
C GLU A 182 3.40 0.19 -9.59
N ILE A 183 3.22 0.78 -10.77
CA ILE A 183 1.95 0.72 -11.48
C ILE A 183 1.69 -0.70 -12.01
N LEU A 184 2.73 -1.39 -12.50
CA LEU A 184 2.63 -2.79 -12.94
C LEU A 184 2.24 -3.72 -11.79
N SER A 185 2.80 -3.53 -10.59
CA SER A 185 2.42 -4.33 -9.41
C SER A 185 1.08 -3.93 -8.80
N SER A 186 0.48 -2.82 -9.27
CA SER A 186 -0.64 -2.21 -8.58
C SER A 186 -1.91 -3.05 -8.47
N PRO A 187 -2.31 -3.89 -9.45
CA PRO A 187 -3.48 -4.75 -9.27
C PRO A 187 -3.29 -5.77 -8.15
N ASN A 188 -2.10 -6.38 -8.06
CA ASN A 188 -1.79 -7.35 -7.00
C ASN A 188 -1.81 -6.72 -5.61
N VAL A 189 -1.40 -5.45 -5.47
CA VAL A 189 -1.48 -4.74 -4.18
C VAL A 189 -2.88 -4.19 -3.91
N ARG A 190 -3.65 -3.83 -4.95
CA ARG A 190 -5.02 -3.32 -4.78
C ARG A 190 -5.93 -4.35 -4.13
N ILE A 191 -5.87 -5.62 -4.56
CA ILE A 191 -6.66 -6.69 -3.95
C ILE A 191 -6.27 -6.95 -2.48
N LEU A 192 -4.99 -6.81 -2.12
CA LEU A 192 -4.54 -6.87 -0.71
C LEU A 192 -5.07 -5.69 0.09
N THR A 193 -5.13 -4.51 -0.53
CA THR A 193 -5.65 -3.29 0.09
C THR A 193 -7.14 -3.44 0.40
N TYR A 194 -7.94 -4.03 -0.51
CA TYR A 194 -9.35 -4.35 -0.25
C TYR A 194 -9.51 -5.27 0.96
N ALA A 195 -8.74 -6.35 1.04
CA ALA A 195 -8.78 -7.26 2.20
C ALA A 195 -8.53 -6.49 3.51
N ASN A 196 -7.46 -5.70 3.57
CA ASN A 196 -7.11 -4.94 4.78
C ASN A 196 -8.16 -3.87 5.14
N LYS A 197 -8.79 -3.24 4.14
CA LYS A 197 -9.90 -2.29 4.37
C LYS A 197 -11.13 -2.98 4.94
N MET A 198 -11.48 -4.16 4.43
CA MET A 198 -12.60 -4.95 4.98
C MET A 198 -12.29 -5.49 6.38
N GLU A 199 -11.03 -5.85 6.66
CA GLU A 199 -10.60 -6.28 8.00
C GLU A 199 -10.76 -5.12 9.00
N SER A 200 -10.32 -3.92 8.60
CA SER A 200 -10.47 -2.69 9.40
C SER A 200 -11.95 -2.37 9.64
N LEU A 201 -12.78 -2.51 8.61
CA LEU A 201 -14.23 -2.28 8.71
C LEU A 201 -14.89 -3.26 9.68
N LYS A 202 -14.52 -4.55 9.63
CA LYS A 202 -15.04 -5.57 10.57
C LYS A 202 -14.69 -5.31 12.02
N GLN A 203 -13.57 -4.65 12.33
CA GLN A 203 -13.22 -4.26 13.69
C GLN A 203 -14.10 -3.13 14.25
N ILE A 204 -14.73 -2.35 13.37
CA ILE A 204 -15.53 -1.17 13.74
C ILE A 204 -17.03 -1.49 13.72
N VAL A 205 -17.47 -2.31 12.76
CA VAL A 205 -18.88 -2.63 12.53
C VAL A 205 -19.44 -3.53 13.64
N PRO A 206 -20.48 -3.10 14.38
CA PRO A 206 -21.07 -3.90 15.45
C PRO A 206 -21.98 -5.02 14.90
N PRO A 207 -22.24 -6.11 15.66
CA PRO A 207 -23.03 -7.24 15.19
C PRO A 207 -24.43 -6.92 14.62
N PRO A 208 -25.19 -5.93 15.15
CA PRO A 208 -26.51 -5.59 14.60
C PRO A 208 -26.47 -4.81 13.28
N HIS A 209 -25.29 -4.38 12.81
CA HIS A 209 -25.18 -3.54 11.62
C HIS A 209 -25.47 -4.35 10.33
N PRO A 210 -26.14 -3.78 9.31
CA PRO A 210 -26.51 -4.52 8.11
C PRO A 210 -25.34 -5.12 7.32
N ASP A 211 -24.15 -4.50 7.35
CA ASP A 211 -22.94 -5.06 6.73
C ASP A 211 -22.35 -6.26 7.47
N ALA A 212 -22.64 -6.46 8.76
CA ALA A 212 -22.01 -7.50 9.59
C ALA A 212 -22.04 -8.91 8.97
N PRO A 213 -23.17 -9.45 8.47
CA PRO A 213 -23.20 -10.76 7.83
C PRO A 213 -22.41 -10.82 6.51
N MET A 214 -22.44 -9.75 5.72
CA MET A 214 -21.75 -9.70 4.42
C MET A 214 -20.23 -9.55 4.58
N LEU A 215 -19.77 -8.93 5.67
CA LEU A 215 -18.35 -8.73 5.95
C LEU A 215 -17.59 -10.05 6.08
N ASP A 216 -18.17 -11.06 6.71
CA ASP A 216 -17.54 -12.37 6.85
C ASP A 216 -17.35 -13.04 5.48
N GLU A 217 -18.38 -12.97 4.65
CA GLU A 217 -18.39 -13.60 3.34
C GLU A 217 -17.43 -12.92 2.35
N ILE A 218 -17.36 -11.59 2.36
CA ILE A 218 -16.42 -10.85 1.50
C ILE A 218 -14.98 -10.99 2.00
N LEU A 219 -14.76 -11.01 3.32
CA LEU A 219 -13.43 -11.21 3.87
C LEU A 219 -12.89 -12.60 3.58
N HIS A 220 -13.73 -13.63 3.65
CA HIS A 220 -13.33 -14.97 3.26
C HIS A 220 -12.84 -14.97 1.81
N PHE A 221 -13.64 -14.44 0.88
CA PHE A 221 -13.27 -14.33 -0.54
C PHE A 221 -11.98 -13.53 -0.76
N LEU A 222 -11.85 -12.35 -0.17
CA LEU A 222 -10.66 -11.49 -0.32
C LEU A 222 -9.40 -12.15 0.26
N ASN A 223 -9.53 -12.90 1.35
CA ASN A 223 -8.41 -13.65 1.92
C ASN A 223 -7.97 -14.81 1.02
N GLU A 224 -8.88 -15.51 0.36
CA GLU A 224 -8.51 -16.49 -0.66
C GLU A 224 -7.73 -15.84 -1.82
N GLN A 225 -8.19 -14.68 -2.31
CA GLN A 225 -7.46 -13.94 -3.35
C GLN A 225 -6.06 -13.48 -2.87
N LYS A 226 -5.96 -13.01 -1.62
CA LYS A 226 -4.69 -12.63 -0.97
C LYS A 226 -3.71 -13.79 -0.91
N GLU A 227 -4.17 -14.98 -0.56
CA GLU A 227 -3.33 -16.18 -0.56
C GLU A 227 -2.91 -16.61 -1.98
N VAL A 228 -3.78 -16.47 -2.97
CA VAL A 228 -3.41 -16.71 -4.38
C VAL A 228 -2.32 -15.74 -4.82
N VAL A 229 -2.50 -14.43 -4.58
CA VAL A 229 -1.47 -13.42 -4.91
C VAL A 229 -0.15 -13.79 -4.25
N LYS A 230 -0.14 -14.01 -2.92
CA LYS A 230 1.08 -14.39 -2.19
C LYS A 230 1.74 -15.65 -2.76
N LYS A 231 0.95 -16.69 -3.04
CA LYS A 231 1.49 -17.95 -3.55
C LYS A 231 2.12 -17.75 -4.92
N VAL A 232 1.47 -17.01 -5.81
CA VAL A 232 1.94 -16.81 -7.17
C VAL A 232 3.15 -15.86 -7.22
N THR A 233 3.14 -14.77 -6.45
CA THR A 233 4.28 -13.85 -6.35
C THR A 233 5.49 -14.52 -5.70
N LYS A 234 5.27 -15.39 -4.70
CA LYS A 234 6.33 -16.17 -4.07
C LYS A 234 6.91 -17.25 -4.99
N LEU A 235 6.06 -17.95 -5.76
CA LEU A 235 6.52 -18.97 -6.73
C LEU A 235 7.27 -18.35 -7.92
N GLY A 236 7.01 -17.10 -8.25
CA GLY A 236 7.70 -16.37 -9.32
C GLY A 236 9.10 -15.85 -8.95
N ASN A 237 9.55 -15.98 -7.69
CA ASN A 237 10.69 -15.22 -7.15
C ASN A 237 10.49 -13.68 -7.18
N ASP A 238 9.25 -13.24 -7.34
CA ASP A 238 8.86 -11.85 -7.66
C ASP A 238 8.10 -11.14 -6.53
N GLN A 239 8.10 -11.74 -5.33
CA GLN A 239 7.55 -11.20 -4.08
C GLN A 239 8.11 -9.79 -3.77
N SER A 240 9.33 -9.55 -4.25
CA SER A 240 10.14 -8.35 -4.16
C SER A 240 9.36 -7.05 -4.46
N VAL A 241 8.82 -6.92 -5.68
CA VAL A 241 8.18 -5.67 -6.14
C VAL A 241 6.82 -5.46 -5.46
N THR A 242 6.06 -6.54 -5.25
CA THR A 242 4.75 -6.48 -4.58
C THR A 242 4.88 -6.07 -3.12
N ASP A 243 5.89 -6.57 -2.40
CA ASP A 243 6.14 -6.15 -1.01
C ASP A 243 6.64 -4.72 -0.92
N SER A 244 7.58 -4.31 -1.78
CA SER A 244 7.99 -2.90 -1.85
C SER A 244 6.80 -1.97 -2.13
N PHE A 245 5.91 -2.34 -3.05
CA PHE A 245 4.74 -1.51 -3.35
C PHE A 245 3.70 -1.52 -2.22
N ARG A 246 3.44 -2.68 -1.60
CA ARG A 246 2.60 -2.80 -0.41
C ARG A 246 3.10 -1.88 0.70
N ILE A 247 4.40 -1.90 0.99
CA ILE A 247 5.01 -1.07 2.03
C ILE A 247 4.92 0.41 1.66
N CYS A 248 5.14 0.78 0.39
CA CYS A 248 4.94 2.14 -0.10
C CYS A 248 3.50 2.64 0.16
N GLN A 249 2.48 1.79 0.01
CA GLN A 249 1.08 2.15 0.29
C GLN A 249 0.75 2.32 1.78
N LEU A 250 1.50 1.64 2.67
CA LEU A 250 1.36 1.71 4.13
C LEU A 250 2.04 2.94 4.74
N LEU A 251 2.85 3.65 3.96
CA LEU A 251 3.67 4.76 4.41
C LEU A 251 3.16 6.13 3.92
N ASP A 252 3.33 7.15 4.76
CA ASP A 252 3.04 8.55 4.43
C ASP A 252 4.13 9.49 5.00
N PRO A 253 4.80 10.34 4.20
CA PRO A 253 4.74 10.37 2.73
C PRO A 253 5.23 9.06 2.10
N LYS A 254 4.83 8.81 0.85
CA LYS A 254 5.27 7.62 0.09
C LYS A 254 6.79 7.71 -0.18
N PRO A 255 7.58 6.68 0.14
CA PRO A 255 9.02 6.69 -0.13
C PRO A 255 9.31 6.60 -1.64
N GLU A 256 9.98 7.62 -2.17
CA GLU A 256 10.42 7.63 -3.56
C GLU A 256 11.47 6.54 -3.83
N GLY A 257 11.36 5.91 -4.99
CA GLY A 257 12.33 4.89 -5.41
C GLY A 257 12.29 3.60 -4.59
N LEU A 258 11.29 3.36 -3.72
CA LEU A 258 11.18 2.11 -2.96
C LEU A 258 10.86 0.90 -3.85
N VAL A 259 10.02 1.06 -4.87
CA VAL A 259 9.59 -0.05 -5.74
C VAL A 259 10.58 -0.22 -6.89
N GLN A 260 11.51 -1.18 -6.75
CA GLN A 260 12.53 -1.48 -7.74
C GLN A 260 12.58 -2.98 -8.07
N PRO A 261 12.88 -3.38 -9.32
CA PRO A 261 13.13 -4.77 -9.66
C PRO A 261 14.29 -5.35 -8.86
N GLY A 262 14.17 -6.61 -8.42
CA GLY A 262 15.20 -7.32 -7.67
C GLY A 262 15.33 -6.92 -6.19
N ARG A 263 14.69 -5.83 -5.76
CA ARG A 263 14.64 -5.45 -4.34
C ARG A 263 13.68 -6.35 -3.57
N THR A 264 14.20 -7.14 -2.63
CA THR A 264 13.40 -8.12 -1.87
C THR A 264 13.27 -7.73 -0.40
N LEU A 265 12.07 -7.79 0.17
CA LEU A 265 11.85 -7.61 1.60
C LEU A 265 12.36 -8.85 2.34
N LEU A 266 13.25 -8.66 3.31
CA LEU A 266 13.88 -9.75 4.06
C LEU A 266 13.33 -9.86 5.48
N LYS A 267 13.12 -8.73 6.15
CA LYS A 267 12.55 -8.69 7.50
C LYS A 267 11.84 -7.37 7.72
N GLU A 268 10.72 -7.41 8.43
CA GLU A 268 10.04 -6.23 8.95
C GLU A 268 9.73 -6.42 10.43
N GLY A 269 9.67 -5.34 11.21
CA GLY A 269 9.35 -5.43 12.63
C GLY A 269 9.60 -4.15 13.41
N GLN A 270 9.06 -4.14 14.64
CA GLN A 270 9.23 -3.04 15.58
C GLN A 270 10.65 -3.04 16.16
N VAL A 271 11.19 -1.84 16.31
CA VAL A 271 12.44 -1.56 17.04
C VAL A 271 12.29 -0.25 17.79
N TYR A 272 13.18 -0.01 18.74
CA TYR A 272 13.26 1.28 19.42
C TYR A 272 14.57 1.97 19.07
N GLU A 273 14.50 3.28 18.87
CA GLU A 273 15.65 4.14 18.60
C GLU A 273 15.94 4.97 19.86
N PHE A 274 17.19 4.97 20.33
CA PHE A 274 17.60 5.87 21.41
C PHE A 274 18.30 7.09 20.83
N THR A 275 17.68 8.26 20.99
CA THR A 275 18.23 9.51 20.46
C THR A 275 17.87 10.66 21.40
N LYS A 276 18.86 11.49 21.75
CA LYS A 276 18.72 12.66 22.63
C LYS A 276 18.07 12.30 23.99
N GLY A 277 18.51 11.20 24.59
CA GLY A 277 18.04 10.76 25.92
C GLY A 277 16.60 10.22 25.95
N LYS A 278 15.98 9.99 24.79
CA LYS A 278 14.61 9.46 24.71
C LYS A 278 14.57 8.21 23.84
N LEU A 279 13.78 7.25 24.29
CA LEU A 279 13.43 6.07 23.51
C LEU A 279 12.26 6.40 22.58
N LYS A 280 12.41 6.09 21.30
CA LYS A 280 11.38 6.35 20.28
C LYS A 280 11.03 5.06 19.54
N GLU A 281 9.75 4.79 19.41
CA GLU A 281 9.26 3.67 18.60
C GLU A 281 9.57 3.90 17.12
N ARG A 282 10.04 2.84 16.47
CA ARG A 282 10.30 2.76 15.03
C ARG A 282 9.81 1.42 14.51
N TYR A 283 9.61 1.37 13.20
CA TYR A 283 9.32 0.15 12.49
C TYR A 283 10.26 0.05 11.29
N PHE A 284 10.96 -1.07 11.19
CA PHE A 284 11.93 -1.32 10.13
C PHE A 284 11.31 -2.18 9.05
N TYR A 285 11.62 -1.85 7.79
CA TYR A 285 11.47 -2.74 6.64
C TYR A 285 12.85 -2.89 5.99
N LEU A 286 13.50 -4.02 6.23
CA LEU A 286 14.81 -4.34 5.71
C LEU A 286 14.67 -5.06 4.36
N PHE A 287 15.19 -4.42 3.32
CA PHE A 287 15.28 -4.97 1.98
C PHE A 287 16.70 -5.44 1.67
N SER A 288 16.86 -6.12 0.54
CA SER A 288 18.14 -6.65 0.03
C SER A 288 19.21 -5.59 -0.26
N ASP A 289 18.85 -4.30 -0.36
CA ASP A 289 19.78 -3.21 -0.69
C ASP A 289 19.54 -1.91 0.12
N CYS A 290 18.42 -1.80 0.84
CA CYS A 290 18.08 -0.63 1.63
C CYS A 290 17.31 -0.98 2.92
N LEU A 291 17.31 -0.06 3.88
CA LEU A 291 16.50 -0.09 5.09
C LEU A 291 15.52 1.09 5.07
N VAL A 292 14.22 0.80 5.19
CA VAL A 292 13.20 1.83 5.39
C VAL A 292 12.87 1.93 6.87
N ILE A 293 12.89 3.15 7.40
CA ILE A 293 12.55 3.46 8.78
C ILE A 293 11.23 4.23 8.80
N ALA A 294 10.28 3.76 9.61
CA ALA A 294 8.99 4.39 9.79
C ALA A 294 8.66 4.61 11.28
N LEU A 295 7.74 5.54 11.54
CA LEU A 295 7.09 5.72 12.84
C LEU A 295 5.70 5.06 12.77
N PRO A 296 5.39 4.06 13.63
CA PRO A 296 4.06 3.49 13.68
C PRO A 296 3.04 4.53 14.18
N VAL A 297 1.94 4.71 13.46
CA VAL A 297 0.86 5.65 13.85
C VAL A 297 -0.42 4.88 14.11
N LYS A 298 -1.00 5.04 15.31
CA LYS A 298 -2.28 4.39 15.64
C LYS A 298 -3.40 4.93 14.76
N LYS A 299 -4.18 4.03 14.14
CA LYS A 299 -5.36 4.35 13.30
C LYS A 299 -5.07 5.20 12.05
N SER A 300 -3.82 5.23 11.58
CA SER A 300 -3.42 5.90 10.33
C SER A 300 -2.28 5.12 9.66
N LYS A 301 -1.85 5.57 8.47
CA LYS A 301 -0.64 5.08 7.82
C LYS A 301 0.59 5.38 8.66
N ASN A 302 1.58 4.49 8.57
CA ASN A 302 2.85 4.69 9.26
C ASN A 302 3.59 5.87 8.64
N LYS A 303 4.20 6.72 9.47
CA LYS A 303 4.91 7.89 8.95
C LYS A 303 6.28 7.47 8.44
N PHE A 304 6.56 7.70 7.16
CA PHE A 304 7.89 7.49 6.59
C PHE A 304 8.90 8.45 7.24
N LEU A 305 10.05 7.93 7.66
CA LEU A 305 11.12 8.73 8.24
C LEU A 305 12.35 8.77 7.33
N ASP A 306 12.82 7.61 6.87
CA ASP A 306 14.03 7.55 6.05
C ASP A 306 14.13 6.27 5.20
N LEU A 307 14.88 6.33 4.11
CA LEU A 307 15.29 5.21 3.27
C LEU A 307 16.83 5.24 3.14
N ILE A 308 17.48 4.29 3.80
CA ILE A 308 18.94 4.22 3.88
C ILE A 308 19.45 3.12 2.96
N HIS A 309 20.25 3.47 1.96
CA HIS A 309 20.97 2.48 1.16
C HIS A 309 22.04 1.77 2.01
N LEU A 310 22.09 0.44 1.93
CA LEU A 310 22.97 -0.39 2.77
C LEU A 310 24.41 -0.48 2.25
N LYS A 311 24.69 0.13 1.09
CA LYS A 311 26.05 0.23 0.57
C LYS A 311 26.91 1.05 1.55
N ASN A 312 27.93 0.42 2.12
CA ASN A 312 28.79 0.97 3.18
C ASN A 312 28.11 1.14 4.54
N ALA A 313 27.00 0.43 4.79
CA ALA A 313 26.45 0.31 6.13
C ALA A 313 27.10 -0.87 6.87
N SER A 314 27.06 -0.81 8.20
CA SER A 314 27.49 -1.93 9.06
C SER A 314 26.60 -2.00 10.30
N ILE A 315 26.57 -3.19 10.90
CA ILE A 315 25.90 -3.42 12.17
C ILE A 315 26.92 -3.89 13.19
N ASP A 316 26.93 -3.24 14.34
CA ASP A 316 27.72 -3.63 15.51
C ASP A 316 26.77 -4.29 16.53
N PRO A 317 26.84 -5.62 16.72
CA PRO A 317 26.02 -6.33 17.68
C PRO A 317 26.56 -6.12 19.10
N ARG A 318 26.60 -4.88 19.59
CA ARG A 318 27.16 -4.54 20.90
C ARG A 318 26.55 -5.36 22.02
N GLU A 319 27.42 -5.81 22.93
CA GLU A 319 27.05 -6.50 24.18
C GLU A 319 27.34 -5.65 25.41
N ASP A 320 28.26 -4.67 25.33
CA ASP A 320 28.62 -3.79 26.43
C ASP A 320 28.12 -2.35 26.20
N TYR A 321 27.39 -1.85 27.18
CA TYR A 321 26.73 -0.55 27.19
C TYR A 321 26.90 0.15 28.56
N SER A 322 27.87 -0.29 29.35
CA SER A 322 28.23 0.25 30.67
C SER A 322 28.56 1.76 30.66
N SER A 323 28.93 2.31 29.51
CA SER A 323 29.26 3.72 29.33
C SER A 323 28.06 4.63 29.01
N TRP A 324 26.86 4.07 28.84
CA TRP A 324 25.68 4.82 28.37
C TRP A 324 24.63 4.92 29.47
N GLU A 325 24.19 6.15 29.76
CA GLU A 325 23.10 6.39 30.69
C GLU A 325 21.75 6.28 29.97
N PHE A 326 21.00 5.23 30.26
CA PHE A 326 19.63 5.05 29.76
C PHE A 326 18.60 5.47 30.81
N PRO A 327 17.47 6.10 30.40
CA PRO A 327 16.33 6.31 31.27
C PRO A 327 15.83 4.96 31.81
N LYS A 328 15.35 4.94 33.07
CA LYS A 328 14.79 3.73 33.68
C LYS A 328 13.69 3.10 32.82
N GLU A 329 12.86 3.90 32.14
CA GLU A 329 11.80 3.39 31.28
C GLU A 329 12.31 2.64 30.03
N ALA A 330 13.57 2.86 29.63
CA ALA A 330 14.21 2.15 28.52
C ALA A 330 14.88 0.85 28.96
N LEU A 331 15.28 0.73 30.23
CA LEU A 331 15.89 -0.48 30.79
C LEU A 331 14.88 -1.62 30.96
N ASP A 332 13.61 -1.30 31.25
CA ASP A 332 12.54 -2.29 31.47
C ASP A 332 11.90 -2.82 30.18
N LYS A 333 12.11 -2.16 29.04
CA LYS A 333 11.42 -2.48 27.77
C LYS A 333 12.28 -3.22 26.75
N ILE A 334 13.56 -3.45 27.06
CA ILE A 334 14.52 -3.72 26.01
C ILE A 334 15.69 -4.59 26.48
N GLU A 335 15.95 -5.68 25.75
CA GLU A 335 17.10 -6.56 25.98
C GLU A 335 18.06 -6.61 24.78
N GLY A 336 17.58 -6.33 23.57
CA GLY A 336 18.30 -6.61 22.32
C GLY A 336 18.99 -5.40 21.69
N ILE A 337 20.11 -4.93 22.22
CA ILE A 337 20.83 -3.74 21.69
C ILE A 337 21.69 -4.08 20.47
N PHE A 338 21.67 -3.22 19.45
CA PHE A 338 22.63 -3.22 18.35
C PHE A 338 22.81 -1.80 17.81
N GLN A 339 24.00 -1.49 17.28
CA GLN A 339 24.26 -0.20 16.66
C GLN A 339 24.29 -0.36 15.15
N PHE A 340 23.55 0.51 14.46
CA PHE A 340 23.59 0.59 13.00
C PHE A 340 24.43 1.79 12.60
N HIS A 341 25.33 1.57 11.65
CA HIS A 341 26.19 2.58 11.06
C HIS A 341 25.91 2.66 9.56
N SER A 342 25.80 3.87 9.04
CA SER A 342 25.77 4.20 7.62
C SER A 342 26.75 5.33 7.37
N SER A 343 26.97 5.67 6.09
CA SER A 343 27.88 6.76 5.70
C SER A 343 27.48 8.13 6.26
N THR A 344 26.20 8.36 6.54
CA THR A 344 25.67 9.66 6.98
C THR A 344 25.10 9.66 8.39
N PHE A 345 24.93 8.48 9.00
CA PHE A 345 24.20 8.35 10.25
C PHE A 345 24.62 7.10 11.03
N SER A 346 24.73 7.24 12.35
CA SER A 346 24.87 6.11 13.26
C SER A 346 23.88 6.27 14.41
N CYS A 347 23.17 5.19 14.74
CA CYS A 347 22.22 5.19 15.83
C CYS A 347 22.13 3.82 16.48
N VAL A 348 21.78 3.84 17.77
CA VAL A 348 21.58 2.64 18.56
C VAL A 348 20.12 2.28 18.57
N TYR A 349 19.90 1.02 18.22
CA TYR A 349 18.61 0.40 18.14
C TYR A 349 18.49 -0.74 19.13
N PHE A 350 17.24 -1.08 19.36
CA PHE A 350 16.79 -1.87 20.47
C PHE A 350 15.68 -2.79 19.96
N ALA A 351 15.89 -4.09 20.07
CA ALA A 351 14.88 -5.10 19.83
C ALA A 351 14.20 -5.52 21.14
N ASP A 352 12.96 -5.99 21.02
CA ASP A 352 12.12 -6.41 22.16
C ASP A 352 12.79 -7.45 23.05
N ASN A 353 13.57 -8.36 22.45
CA ASN A 353 14.28 -9.43 23.16
C ASN A 353 15.57 -9.82 22.42
N LEU A 354 16.40 -10.65 23.07
CA LEU A 354 17.67 -11.12 22.53
C LEU A 354 17.53 -11.97 21.26
N GLU A 355 16.44 -12.71 21.10
CA GLU A 355 16.18 -13.52 19.91
C GLU A 355 15.93 -12.62 18.69
N THR A 356 15.04 -11.64 18.83
CA THR A 356 14.76 -10.64 17.80
C THR A 356 16.02 -9.85 17.43
N LYS A 357 16.89 -9.52 18.39
CA LYS A 357 18.23 -8.94 18.11
C LYS A 357 19.06 -9.87 17.22
N ARG A 358 19.20 -11.14 17.59
CA ARG A 358 20.00 -12.12 16.82
C ARG A 358 19.48 -12.26 15.40
N GLU A 359 18.17 -12.30 15.23
CA GLU A 359 17.54 -12.33 13.90
C GLU A 359 17.86 -11.08 13.08
N TRP A 360 17.72 -9.89 13.66
CA TRP A 360 18.07 -8.64 12.98
C TRP A 360 19.54 -8.63 12.55
N VAL A 361 20.46 -8.87 13.49
CA VAL A 361 21.90 -8.89 13.23
C VAL A 361 22.25 -9.92 12.13
N ARG A 362 21.70 -11.13 12.22
CA ARG A 362 21.92 -12.17 11.21
C ARG A 362 21.42 -11.75 9.84
N THR A 363 20.24 -11.14 9.77
CA THR A 363 19.65 -10.70 8.50
C THR A 363 20.46 -9.55 7.89
N PHE A 364 20.86 -8.56 8.69
CA PHE A 364 21.73 -7.47 8.23
C PHE A 364 23.08 -7.99 7.70
N ASN A 365 23.74 -8.89 8.43
CA ASN A 365 25.00 -9.48 7.98
C ASN A 365 24.85 -10.25 6.66
N SER A 366 23.77 -11.03 6.52
CA SER A 366 23.48 -11.72 5.25
C SER A 366 23.30 -10.74 4.08
N VAL A 367 22.76 -9.55 4.34
CA VAL A 367 22.63 -8.50 3.31
C VAL A 367 23.99 -7.91 2.97
N PHE A 368 24.79 -7.56 3.97
CA PHE A 368 26.12 -6.98 3.77
C PHE A 368 27.09 -7.92 3.06
N GLU A 369 26.94 -9.23 3.23
CA GLU A 369 27.71 -10.23 2.47
C GLU A 369 27.29 -10.34 1.00
N SER A 370 26.07 -9.90 0.67
CA SER A 370 25.48 -10.02 -0.66
C SER A 370 25.62 -8.77 -1.55
N ILE A 371 25.92 -7.61 -0.95
CA ILE A 371 26.12 -6.31 -1.61
C ILE A 371 27.61 -6.03 -1.75
#